data_AF-A0A1J0AAI7-F1
#
_entry.id   AF-A0A1J0AAI7-F1
#
_cell.length_a   1.000
_cell.length_b   1.000
_cell.length_c   1.000
_cell.angle_alpha   90.00
_cell.angle_beta   90.00
_cell.angle_gamma   90.00
#
_symmetry.space_group_name_H-M   'P 1'
#
loop_
_entity.id
_entity.type
_entity.pdbx_description
1 polymer ?
#
loop_
_entity_poly.entity_id
_entity_poly.type
_entity_poly.pdbx_seq_one_letter_code
_entity_poly.pdbx_strand_id
1 'polypeptide(L)'
;MFQYLITLEPLGFLYGSAGRFLSPDNLVGRAGVTFPPSAATVSGLFAAHYGVEAMTADKNWMFAGPFWSLMENPQDFYVPTPMNCLVKAGKIEHILHCNNKTWEPAISGKFDQRGWLPISWWLEINSGQKVEPDPWEFAPHLHPRLELDQRRVQANETQGSLFLENAVMLKPGVCLAYLSSHPLPAGWYRFGGEGHLVDGQCHDLHASTLELLQKPAGKNFATITPGLWGSNRLSTRWPMQEGDQPIWPDPVVLTERPQPYRYRLGGTGTGRRLSRGRYAVPAGTVYVLQKSLDPWHTWPETWFPKEGYSLKRWGCGLSLPLPNLN
;
A
#
# COMPACT_ATOMS: atom_id res chain seq x y z
N MET A 1 1.74 -3.34 18.27
CA MET A 1 2.70 -3.72 17.19
C MET A 1 2.04 -4.76 16.31
N PHE A 2 2.49 -4.95 15.07
CA PHE A 2 2.02 -6.05 14.23
C PHE A 2 2.43 -7.39 14.84
N GLN A 3 1.50 -8.35 14.84
CA GLN A 3 1.68 -9.70 15.35
C GLN A 3 1.24 -10.76 14.35
N TYR A 4 0.38 -10.39 13.40
CA TYR A 4 -0.24 -11.31 12.46
C TYR A 4 0.02 -10.89 11.02
N LEU A 5 0.15 -11.90 10.16
CA LEU A 5 0.08 -11.80 8.72
C LEU A 5 -1.30 -12.25 8.28
N ILE A 6 -2.04 -11.34 7.65
CA ILE A 6 -3.33 -11.62 7.02
C ILE A 6 -3.08 -11.84 5.53
N THR A 7 -3.49 -13.00 5.03
CA THR A 7 -3.48 -13.30 3.60
C THR A 7 -4.90 -13.34 3.07
N LEU A 8 -5.12 -12.76 1.89
CA LEU A 8 -6.42 -12.71 1.22
C LEU A 8 -6.26 -13.29 -0.18
N GLU A 9 -6.80 -14.48 -0.40
CA GLU A 9 -6.89 -15.13 -1.72
C GLU A 9 -8.22 -14.72 -2.40
N PRO A 10 -8.18 -14.08 -3.56
CA PRO A 10 -9.41 -13.76 -4.29
C PRO A 10 -10.07 -15.01 -4.86
N LEU A 11 -11.37 -15.19 -4.58
CA LEU A 11 -12.17 -16.29 -5.14
C LEU A 11 -12.66 -15.98 -6.57
N GLY A 12 -11.98 -15.06 -7.25
CA GLY A 12 -12.35 -14.50 -8.55
C GLY A 12 -11.64 -13.16 -8.77
N PHE A 13 -12.21 -12.33 -9.64
CA PHE A 13 -11.68 -10.99 -9.87
C PHE A 13 -11.81 -10.09 -8.63
N LEU A 14 -10.82 -9.22 -8.41
CA LEU A 14 -10.89 -8.12 -7.46
C LEU A 14 -11.17 -6.80 -8.17
N TYR A 15 -11.79 -5.86 -7.46
CA TYR A 15 -12.08 -4.54 -7.98
C TYR A 15 -11.60 -3.49 -6.99
N GLY A 16 -10.74 -2.59 -7.48
CA GLY A 16 -10.11 -1.58 -6.65
C GLY A 16 -11.14 -0.67 -5.99
N SER A 17 -10.97 -0.40 -4.70
CA SER A 17 -11.95 0.31 -3.87
C SER A 17 -12.08 1.82 -4.17
N ALA A 18 -11.17 2.38 -5.00
CA ALA A 18 -11.00 3.84 -5.16
C ALA A 18 -10.99 4.36 -6.61
N GLY A 19 -11.35 3.54 -7.61
CA GLY A 19 -11.42 4.00 -9.00
C GLY A 19 -12.53 5.02 -9.25
N ARG A 20 -12.25 6.05 -10.06
CA ARG A 20 -13.31 6.89 -10.65
C ARG A 20 -14.08 6.05 -11.67
N PHE A 21 -15.40 6.15 -11.65
CA PHE A 21 -16.30 5.59 -12.65
C PHE A 21 -15.86 5.98 -14.08
N LEU A 22 -15.70 5.01 -14.97
CA LEU A 22 -15.54 5.27 -16.41
C LEU A 22 -16.93 5.49 -16.99
N SER A 23 -17.35 6.76 -17.05
CA SER A 23 -18.52 7.20 -17.83
C SER A 23 -18.11 7.40 -19.30
N PRO A 24 -19.08 7.54 -20.23
CA PRO A 24 -18.85 8.13 -21.54
C PRO A 24 -17.95 9.37 -21.53
N ASP A 25 -18.07 10.21 -20.49
CA ASP A 25 -17.26 11.43 -20.32
C ASP A 25 -15.82 11.19 -19.84
N ASN A 26 -15.50 10.00 -19.30
CA ASN A 26 -14.19 9.66 -18.73
C ASN A 26 -13.51 8.45 -19.40
N LEU A 27 -14.11 7.90 -20.47
CA LEU A 27 -13.65 6.72 -21.22
C LEU A 27 -12.21 6.85 -21.78
N VAL A 28 -11.74 8.09 -21.99
CA VAL A 28 -10.39 8.39 -22.50
C VAL A 28 -9.35 8.53 -21.39
N GLY A 29 -9.76 8.64 -20.13
CA GLY A 29 -8.88 8.67 -18.98
C GLY A 29 -8.72 7.28 -18.41
N ARG A 30 -7.47 6.80 -18.23
CA ARG A 30 -7.22 5.65 -17.36
C ARG A 30 -7.78 6.00 -15.98
N ALA A 31 -8.99 5.54 -15.65
CA ALA A 31 -9.49 5.61 -14.29
C ALA A 31 -8.46 4.91 -13.41
N GLY A 32 -7.79 5.71 -12.57
CA GLY A 32 -6.69 5.24 -11.73
C GLY A 32 -7.21 4.24 -10.74
N VAL A 33 -7.14 2.96 -11.07
CA VAL A 33 -7.34 1.89 -10.12
C VAL A 33 -6.07 1.81 -9.29
N THR A 34 -6.13 2.29 -8.05
CA THR A 34 -5.07 2.02 -7.07
C THR A 34 -5.23 0.58 -6.63
N PHE A 35 -4.35 -0.30 -7.13
CA PHE A 35 -4.23 -1.68 -6.71
C PHE A 35 -2.79 -1.92 -6.22
N PRO A 36 -2.59 -2.73 -5.15
CA PRO A 36 -3.61 -3.43 -4.37
C PRO A 36 -4.42 -2.53 -3.41
N PRO A 37 -5.52 -3.04 -2.82
CA PRO A 37 -6.30 -2.28 -1.85
C PRO A 37 -5.46 -1.87 -0.64
N SER A 38 -5.64 -0.64 -0.16
CA SER A 38 -4.86 -0.10 0.96
C SER A 38 -5.20 -0.75 2.31
N ALA A 39 -4.33 -0.55 3.31
CA ALA A 39 -4.60 -0.94 4.70
C ALA A 39 -5.92 -0.38 5.27
N ALA A 40 -6.39 0.77 4.77
CA ALA A 40 -7.71 1.29 5.13
C ALA A 40 -8.85 0.36 4.67
N THR A 41 -8.73 -0.28 3.50
CA THR A 41 -9.72 -1.26 3.01
C THR A 41 -9.75 -2.48 3.93
N VAL A 42 -8.58 -2.99 4.34
CA VAL A 42 -8.47 -4.11 5.30
C VAL A 42 -9.06 -3.75 6.66
N SER A 43 -8.81 -2.54 7.16
CA SER A 43 -9.45 -2.10 8.41
C SER A 43 -10.98 -2.09 8.33
N GLY A 44 -11.55 -1.86 7.15
CA GLY A 44 -12.99 -1.97 6.91
C GLY A 44 -13.52 -3.41 7.01
N LEU A 45 -12.73 -4.40 6.58
CA LEU A 45 -13.04 -5.82 6.77
C LEU A 45 -13.08 -6.16 8.25
N PHE A 46 -12.08 -5.73 9.02
CA PHE A 46 -12.03 -5.91 10.47
C PHE A 46 -13.20 -5.21 11.17
N ALA A 47 -13.55 -4.00 10.74
CA ALA A 47 -14.68 -3.26 11.31
C ALA A 47 -16.03 -3.94 11.02
N ALA A 48 -16.17 -4.60 9.86
CA ALA A 48 -17.36 -5.37 9.54
C ALA A 48 -17.47 -6.66 10.37
N HIS A 49 -16.34 -7.26 10.76
CA HIS A 49 -16.30 -8.48 11.56
C HIS A 49 -16.42 -8.21 13.07
N TYR A 50 -15.58 -7.31 13.61
CA TYR A 50 -15.48 -7.01 15.03
C TYR A 50 -16.37 -5.86 15.50
N GLY A 51 -16.90 -5.06 14.58
CA GLY A 51 -17.64 -3.85 14.88
C GLY A 51 -16.75 -2.61 15.04
N VAL A 52 -17.25 -1.47 14.56
CA VAL A 52 -16.55 -0.17 14.61
C VAL A 52 -16.29 0.28 16.05
N GLU A 53 -17.19 -0.03 16.97
CA GLU A 53 -17.08 0.33 18.39
C GLU A 53 -15.88 -0.33 19.05
N ALA A 54 -15.68 -1.64 18.84
CA ALA A 54 -14.54 -2.37 19.36
C ALA A 54 -13.20 -1.81 18.83
N MET A 55 -13.16 -1.47 17.55
CA MET A 55 -11.98 -0.88 16.92
C MET A 55 -11.69 0.56 17.36
N THR A 56 -12.71 1.31 17.77
CA THR A 56 -12.55 2.69 18.24
C THR A 56 -12.16 2.73 19.72
N ALA A 57 -12.63 1.77 20.51
CA ALA A 57 -12.32 1.64 21.93
C ALA A 57 -10.85 1.26 22.17
N ASP A 58 -10.29 0.34 21.38
CA ASP A 58 -8.89 -0.03 21.44
C ASP A 58 -8.07 0.83 20.46
N LYS A 59 -7.03 1.51 20.95
CA LYS A 59 -6.17 2.33 20.09
C LYS A 59 -5.01 1.54 19.47
N ASN A 60 -4.89 0.26 19.78
CA ASN A 60 -3.79 -0.59 19.35
C ASN A 60 -4.01 -1.28 18.00
N TRP A 61 -5.20 -1.13 17.38
CA TRP A 61 -5.45 -1.64 16.03
C TRP A 61 -4.51 -0.97 15.04
N MET A 62 -3.66 -1.78 14.41
CA MET A 62 -2.68 -1.38 13.42
C MET A 62 -2.76 -2.33 12.22
N PHE A 63 -2.74 -1.75 11.02
CA PHE A 63 -2.74 -2.46 9.74
C PHE A 63 -1.64 -1.90 8.86
N ALA A 64 -0.94 -2.72 8.08
CA ALA A 64 0.00 -2.24 7.06
C ALA A 64 -0.04 -3.09 5.79
N GLY A 65 0.36 -2.48 4.68
CA GLY A 65 0.32 -3.04 3.34
C GLY A 65 -0.20 -2.00 2.32
N PRO A 66 -0.48 -2.42 1.09
CA PRO A 66 -0.52 -3.80 0.64
C PRO A 66 0.84 -4.41 0.31
N PHE A 67 0.93 -5.73 0.53
CA PHE A 67 1.97 -6.63 0.04
C PHE A 67 1.31 -7.76 -0.75
N TRP A 68 2.10 -8.70 -1.24
CA TRP A 68 1.60 -9.96 -1.79
C TRP A 68 2.51 -11.11 -1.38
N SER A 69 2.01 -12.34 -1.46
CA SER A 69 2.82 -13.51 -1.16
C SER A 69 2.39 -14.73 -1.98
N LEU A 70 3.28 -15.71 -2.09
CA LEU A 70 2.94 -17.02 -2.60
C LEU A 70 2.18 -17.80 -1.52
N MET A 71 1.09 -18.46 -1.89
CA MET A 71 0.26 -19.21 -0.93
C MET A 71 0.99 -20.38 -0.28
N GLU A 72 1.97 -20.96 -0.96
CA GLU A 72 2.81 -22.03 -0.44
C GLU A 72 3.79 -21.56 0.65
N ASN A 73 4.14 -20.27 0.65
CA ASN A 73 5.07 -19.69 1.61
C ASN A 73 4.65 -18.25 1.98
N PRO A 74 3.53 -18.07 2.70
CA PRO A 74 2.96 -16.74 2.94
C PRO A 74 3.88 -15.85 3.76
N GLN A 75 4.71 -16.42 4.64
CA GLN A 75 5.58 -15.71 5.57
C GLN A 75 6.72 -14.93 4.89
N ASP A 76 7.19 -15.38 3.72
CA ASP A 76 8.19 -14.65 2.92
C ASP A 76 7.51 -13.74 1.89
N PHE A 77 6.57 -12.92 2.38
CA PHE A 77 5.83 -11.99 1.54
C PHE A 77 6.74 -10.95 0.91
N TYR A 78 6.28 -10.45 -0.22
CA TYR A 78 7.00 -9.53 -1.07
C TYR A 78 6.70 -8.09 -0.70
N VAL A 79 7.77 -7.30 -0.50
CA VAL A 79 7.72 -5.88 -0.17
C VAL A 79 8.28 -5.03 -1.33
N PRO A 80 7.89 -3.75 -1.46
CA PRO A 80 8.40 -2.90 -2.52
C PRO A 80 9.93 -2.77 -2.48
N THR A 81 10.57 -2.95 -3.63
CA THR A 81 12.02 -2.78 -3.78
C THR A 81 12.42 -1.34 -3.42
N PRO A 82 13.44 -1.14 -2.56
CA PRO A 82 13.99 0.17 -2.28
C PRO A 82 14.46 0.89 -3.56
N MET A 83 14.18 2.19 -3.68
CA MET A 83 14.46 2.98 -4.89
C MET A 83 15.96 3.20 -5.15
N ASN A 84 16.82 2.90 -4.17
CA ASN A 84 18.26 2.88 -4.40
C ASN A 84 18.69 1.60 -5.17
N CYS A 85 17.83 0.60 -5.29
CA CYS A 85 18.08 -0.58 -6.12
C CYS A 85 17.58 -0.31 -7.54
N LEU A 86 18.51 -0.17 -8.49
CA LEU A 86 18.18 0.01 -9.90
C LEU A 86 17.94 -1.33 -10.56
N VAL A 87 16.70 -1.55 -11.01
CA VAL A 87 16.24 -2.83 -11.55
C VAL A 87 16.25 -2.79 -13.08
N LYS A 88 16.74 -3.87 -13.71
CA LYS A 88 16.68 -4.04 -15.16
C LYS A 88 16.52 -5.51 -15.50
N ALA A 89 15.57 -5.80 -16.38
CA ALA A 89 15.25 -7.16 -16.80
C ALA A 89 14.96 -8.09 -15.60
N GLY A 90 14.25 -7.57 -14.60
CA GLY A 90 13.84 -8.32 -13.41
C GLY A 90 14.97 -8.67 -12.44
N LYS A 91 16.10 -7.95 -12.47
CA LYS A 91 17.20 -8.10 -11.51
C LYS A 91 17.72 -6.75 -11.03
N ILE A 92 18.24 -6.72 -9.81
CA ILE A 92 18.98 -5.55 -9.30
C ILE A 92 20.31 -5.46 -10.07
N GLU A 93 20.47 -4.47 -10.93
CA GLU A 93 21.70 -4.26 -11.70
C GLU A 93 22.71 -3.42 -10.90
N HIS A 94 22.20 -2.37 -10.23
CA HIS A 94 23.02 -1.47 -9.42
C HIS A 94 22.32 -1.15 -8.10
N ILE A 95 23.12 -0.88 -7.07
CA ILE A 95 22.66 -0.33 -5.80
C ILE A 95 23.32 1.03 -5.64
N LEU A 96 22.49 2.04 -5.43
CA LEU A 96 22.92 3.41 -5.16
C LEU A 96 23.19 3.57 -3.67
N HIS A 97 24.28 4.27 -3.36
CA HIS A 97 24.72 4.66 -2.04
C HIS A 97 24.69 6.19 -1.94
N CYS A 98 24.44 6.71 -0.75
CA CYS A 98 24.42 8.16 -0.53
C CYS A 98 25.72 8.61 0.15
N ASN A 99 26.60 9.24 -0.61
CA ASN A 99 27.85 9.82 -0.11
C ASN A 99 27.77 11.34 -0.19
N ASN A 100 28.04 12.08 0.88
CA ASN A 100 28.02 13.56 0.91
C ASN A 100 26.77 14.20 0.27
N LYS A 101 25.59 13.63 0.51
CA LYS A 101 24.29 14.05 -0.07
C LYS A 101 24.14 13.84 -1.58
N THR A 102 25.04 13.10 -2.21
CA THR A 102 24.95 12.68 -3.62
C THR A 102 24.77 11.18 -3.73
N TRP A 103 23.99 10.74 -4.71
CA TRP A 103 23.75 9.32 -5.00
C TRP A 103 24.80 8.79 -5.97
N GLU A 104 25.51 7.74 -5.57
CA GLU A 104 26.60 7.11 -6.32
C GLU A 104 26.33 5.60 -6.49
N PRO A 105 26.75 4.96 -7.59
CA PRO A 105 27.37 5.58 -8.77
C PRO A 105 26.38 6.44 -9.57
N ALA A 106 26.90 7.43 -10.30
CA ALA A 106 26.11 8.24 -11.21
C ALA A 106 25.75 7.42 -12.46
N ILE A 107 24.64 6.69 -12.40
CA ILE A 107 24.17 5.83 -13.48
C ILE A 107 23.14 6.56 -14.35
N SER A 108 23.25 6.38 -15.67
CA SER A 108 22.28 6.86 -16.64
C SER A 108 21.64 5.68 -17.38
N GLY A 109 20.36 5.80 -17.70
CA GLY A 109 19.62 4.74 -18.39
C GLY A 109 18.15 4.69 -18.01
N LYS A 110 17.41 3.79 -18.66
CA LYS A 110 16.05 3.43 -18.25
C LYS A 110 16.13 2.18 -17.40
N PHE A 111 15.56 2.26 -16.19
CA PHE A 111 15.41 1.15 -15.27
C PHE A 111 13.93 0.82 -15.14
N ASP A 112 13.65 -0.42 -14.79
CA ASP A 112 12.29 -0.90 -14.55
C ASP A 112 11.71 -0.14 -13.35
N GLN A 113 10.54 0.43 -13.55
CA GLN A 113 9.84 1.13 -12.48
C GLN A 113 9.11 0.11 -11.63
N ARG A 114 9.42 0.11 -10.33
CA ARG A 114 8.78 -0.72 -9.30
C ARG A 114 9.12 -2.20 -9.46
N GLY A 115 8.97 -2.90 -8.36
CA GLY A 115 9.23 -4.32 -8.25
C GLY A 115 9.15 -4.73 -6.80
N TRP A 116 9.26 -6.03 -6.59
CA TRP A 116 9.09 -6.61 -5.27
C TRP A 116 10.23 -7.55 -4.92
N LEU A 117 10.62 -7.50 -3.64
CA LEU A 117 11.63 -8.37 -3.05
C LEU A 117 10.99 -9.20 -1.93
N PRO A 118 11.38 -10.47 -1.75
CA PRO A 118 11.01 -11.23 -0.57
C PRO A 118 11.50 -10.51 0.69
N ILE A 119 10.68 -10.44 1.73
CA ILE A 119 11.04 -9.75 2.97
C ILE A 119 12.25 -10.38 3.66
N SER A 120 12.46 -11.70 3.48
CA SER A 120 13.63 -12.41 4.00
C SER A 120 14.96 -11.84 3.50
N TRP A 121 14.98 -11.22 2.32
CA TRP A 121 16.19 -10.67 1.72
C TRP A 121 16.51 -9.24 2.16
N TRP A 122 15.63 -8.59 2.94
CA TRP A 122 15.68 -7.14 3.16
C TRP A 122 17.02 -6.63 3.71
N LEU A 123 17.65 -7.35 4.64
CA LEU A 123 18.93 -6.95 5.23
C LEU A 123 20.14 -7.34 4.38
N GLU A 124 19.93 -8.19 3.37
CA GLU A 124 20.98 -8.79 2.53
C GLU A 124 20.77 -8.45 1.04
N ILE A 125 20.16 -7.30 0.76
CA ILE A 125 19.92 -6.85 -0.60
C ILE A 125 21.27 -6.65 -1.32
N ASN A 126 21.41 -7.28 -2.49
CA ASN A 126 22.62 -7.27 -3.29
C ASN A 126 22.33 -7.28 -4.81
N SER A 127 23.29 -6.82 -5.60
CA SER A 127 23.19 -6.86 -7.06
C SER A 127 23.11 -8.30 -7.57
N GLY A 128 22.29 -8.50 -8.61
CA GLY A 128 22.03 -9.82 -9.21
C GLY A 128 20.79 -10.52 -8.66
N GLN A 129 20.28 -10.09 -7.50
CA GLN A 129 19.01 -10.60 -6.95
C GLN A 129 17.85 -10.35 -7.91
N LYS A 130 16.97 -11.35 -7.99
CA LYS A 130 15.76 -11.28 -8.80
C LYS A 130 14.74 -10.36 -8.13
N VAL A 131 14.11 -9.53 -8.93
CA VAL A 131 13.00 -8.66 -8.54
C VAL A 131 11.76 -9.13 -9.25
N GLU A 132 10.68 -9.36 -8.52
CA GLU A 132 9.42 -9.80 -9.10
C GLU A 132 8.59 -8.60 -9.59
N PRO A 133 7.92 -8.71 -10.74
CA PRO A 133 6.95 -7.72 -11.19
C PRO A 133 5.65 -7.84 -10.37
N ASP A 134 4.72 -6.92 -10.60
CA ASP A 134 3.36 -7.03 -10.08
C ASP A 134 2.74 -8.40 -10.49
N PRO A 135 2.23 -9.21 -9.54
CA PRO A 135 1.61 -10.50 -9.83
C PRO A 135 0.13 -10.36 -10.20
N TRP A 136 -0.30 -9.20 -10.70
CA TRP A 136 -1.66 -8.95 -11.12
C TRP A 136 -1.72 -8.27 -12.48
N GLU A 137 -2.85 -8.42 -13.13
CA GLU A 137 -3.16 -7.73 -14.38
C GLU A 137 -4.57 -7.13 -14.33
N PHE A 138 -4.77 -6.08 -15.12
CA PHE A 138 -6.06 -5.42 -15.26
C PHE A 138 -6.82 -6.04 -16.43
N ALA A 139 -8.02 -6.53 -16.17
CA ALA A 139 -8.93 -7.09 -17.16
C ALA A 139 -10.15 -6.17 -17.31
N PRO A 140 -10.39 -5.59 -18.50
CA PRO A 140 -11.56 -4.74 -18.73
C PRO A 140 -12.84 -5.57 -18.76
N HIS A 141 -13.84 -5.18 -17.98
CA HIS A 141 -15.17 -5.77 -17.94
C HIS A 141 -16.25 -4.75 -18.24
N LEU A 142 -17.12 -5.09 -19.19
CA LEU A 142 -18.29 -4.31 -19.55
C LEU A 142 -19.52 -4.91 -18.90
N HIS A 143 -20.23 -4.09 -18.13
CA HIS A 143 -21.43 -4.44 -17.39
C HIS A 143 -22.65 -3.78 -18.03
N PRO A 144 -23.46 -4.54 -18.79
CA PRO A 144 -24.73 -4.04 -19.31
C PRO A 144 -25.83 -4.14 -18.26
N ARG A 145 -26.63 -3.07 -18.13
CA ARG A 145 -27.92 -3.12 -17.44
C ARG A 145 -28.99 -3.53 -18.44
N LEU A 146 -29.60 -4.69 -18.20
CA LEU A 146 -30.66 -5.24 -19.03
C LEU A 146 -32.05 -4.78 -18.56
N GLU A 147 -33.01 -4.73 -19.48
CA GLU A 147 -34.43 -4.60 -19.12
C GLU A 147 -34.90 -5.84 -18.35
N LEU A 148 -35.87 -5.65 -17.45
CA LEU A 148 -36.34 -6.72 -16.56
C LEU A 148 -37.10 -7.81 -17.34
N ASP A 149 -37.79 -7.42 -18.39
CA ASP A 149 -38.70 -8.23 -19.20
C ASP A 149 -38.14 -8.58 -20.58
N GLN A 150 -36.99 -7.99 -20.98
CA GLN A 150 -36.42 -8.15 -22.31
C GLN A 150 -34.91 -8.35 -22.28
N ARG A 151 -34.38 -9.21 -23.16
CA ARG A 151 -32.94 -9.41 -23.34
C ARG A 151 -32.29 -8.29 -24.16
N ARG A 152 -32.51 -7.04 -23.75
CA ARG A 152 -31.91 -5.86 -24.36
C ARG A 152 -31.37 -4.92 -23.30
N VAL A 153 -30.36 -4.15 -23.68
CA VAL A 153 -29.75 -3.12 -22.83
C VAL A 153 -30.74 -1.95 -22.67
N GLN A 154 -30.86 -1.42 -21.47
CA GLN A 154 -31.77 -0.30 -21.18
C GLN A 154 -31.33 0.95 -21.95
N ALA A 155 -32.18 1.50 -22.83
CA ALA A 155 -31.80 2.65 -23.66
C ALA A 155 -32.01 4.03 -22.99
N ASN A 156 -32.92 4.11 -22.01
CA ASN A 156 -33.48 5.38 -21.53
C ASN A 156 -33.03 5.77 -20.11
N GLU A 157 -31.84 5.36 -19.66
CA GLU A 157 -31.28 5.82 -18.38
C GLU A 157 -30.43 7.09 -18.57
N THR A 158 -30.66 8.08 -17.72
CA THR A 158 -29.86 9.33 -17.67
C THR A 158 -28.38 9.12 -17.36
N GLN A 159 -28.00 7.97 -16.80
CA GLN A 159 -26.60 7.64 -16.46
C GLN A 159 -25.93 6.69 -17.47
N GLY A 160 -26.63 6.28 -18.53
CA GLY A 160 -26.19 5.22 -19.42
C GLY A 160 -26.30 3.83 -18.78
N SER A 161 -26.47 2.81 -19.61
CA SER A 161 -26.72 1.42 -19.22
C SER A 161 -25.54 0.48 -19.46
N LEU A 162 -24.43 1.02 -19.93
CA LEU A 162 -23.17 0.30 -20.12
C LEU A 162 -22.12 0.89 -19.20
N PHE A 163 -21.48 0.03 -18.41
CA PHE A 163 -20.45 0.42 -17.47
C PHE A 163 -19.17 -0.37 -17.74
N LEU A 164 -18.05 0.33 -17.97
CA LEU A 164 -16.74 -0.29 -18.11
C LEU A 164 -15.96 -0.16 -16.79
N GLU A 165 -15.38 -1.25 -16.32
CA GLU A 165 -14.40 -1.21 -15.24
C GLU A 165 -13.22 -2.12 -15.52
N ASN A 166 -12.09 -1.86 -14.85
CA ASN A 166 -10.96 -2.78 -14.88
C ASN A 166 -10.99 -3.63 -13.62
N ALA A 167 -11.38 -4.89 -13.80
CA ALA A 167 -11.16 -5.94 -12.85
C ALA A 167 -9.65 -6.20 -12.68
N VAL A 168 -9.28 -6.79 -11.57
CA VAL A 168 -7.90 -7.19 -11.28
C VAL A 168 -7.87 -8.70 -11.08
N MET A 169 -7.02 -9.36 -11.86
CA MET A 169 -6.75 -10.78 -11.72
C MET A 169 -5.37 -10.97 -11.09
N LEU A 170 -5.29 -11.74 -10.01
CA LEU A 170 -4.02 -12.20 -9.47
C LEU A 170 -3.57 -13.44 -10.24
N LYS A 171 -2.25 -13.61 -10.37
CA LYS A 171 -1.67 -14.87 -10.85
C LYS A 171 -2.07 -16.03 -9.93
N PRO A 172 -2.30 -17.24 -10.47
CA PRO A 172 -2.54 -18.43 -9.65
C PRO A 172 -1.42 -18.65 -8.63
N GLY A 173 -1.78 -19.10 -7.43
CA GLY A 173 -0.79 -19.33 -6.36
C GLY A 173 -0.40 -18.08 -5.57
N VAL A 174 -0.94 -16.90 -5.89
CA VAL A 174 -0.64 -15.63 -5.21
C VAL A 174 -1.81 -15.14 -4.38
N CYS A 175 -1.52 -14.61 -3.20
CA CYS A 175 -2.47 -13.93 -2.33
C CYS A 175 -2.02 -12.49 -2.03
N LEU A 176 -2.96 -11.63 -1.65
CA LEU A 176 -2.62 -10.33 -1.05
C LEU A 176 -2.18 -10.54 0.40
N ALA A 177 -1.21 -9.76 0.86
CA ALA A 177 -0.65 -9.88 2.20
C ALA A 177 -0.72 -8.54 2.94
N TYR A 178 -1.06 -8.60 4.23
CA TYR A 178 -1.19 -7.44 5.11
C TYR A 178 -0.71 -7.77 6.51
N LEU A 179 -0.11 -6.80 7.20
CA LEU A 179 0.24 -6.93 8.61
C LEU A 179 -0.91 -6.43 9.47
N SER A 180 -1.18 -7.12 10.59
CA SER A 180 -2.18 -6.74 11.58
C SER A 180 -1.66 -6.89 13.00
N SER A 181 -2.10 -6.03 13.91
CA SER A 181 -1.88 -6.19 15.36
C SER A 181 -2.84 -7.19 16.01
N HIS A 182 -3.93 -7.53 15.34
CA HIS A 182 -5.00 -8.38 15.85
C HIS A 182 -5.33 -9.48 14.84
N PRO A 183 -5.75 -10.67 15.31
CA PRO A 183 -6.05 -11.77 14.42
C PRO A 183 -7.32 -11.50 13.62
N LEU A 184 -7.50 -12.22 12.51
CA LEU A 184 -8.75 -12.33 11.79
C LEU A 184 -9.09 -13.83 11.69
N PRO A 185 -10.31 -14.28 12.02
CA PRO A 185 -10.66 -15.69 11.84
C PRO A 185 -10.51 -16.12 10.39
N ALA A 186 -10.19 -17.39 10.16
CA ALA A 186 -10.20 -17.92 8.80
C ALA A 186 -11.63 -17.95 8.25
N GLY A 187 -11.80 -17.61 6.97
CA GLY A 187 -13.09 -17.71 6.30
C GLY A 187 -13.26 -16.73 5.15
N TRP A 188 -14.48 -16.68 4.62
CA TRP A 188 -14.79 -15.85 3.45
C TRP A 188 -15.27 -14.46 3.84
N TYR A 189 -14.67 -13.45 3.21
CA TYR A 189 -14.95 -12.04 3.50
C TYR A 189 -15.29 -11.28 2.23
N ARG A 190 -16.17 -10.29 2.36
CA ARG A 190 -16.34 -9.28 1.31
C ARG A 190 -15.19 -8.28 1.37
N PHE A 191 -14.45 -8.13 0.28
CA PHE A 191 -13.26 -7.29 0.22
C PHE A 191 -13.18 -6.50 -1.09
N GLY A 192 -12.91 -5.19 -0.99
CA GLY A 192 -12.83 -4.29 -2.14
C GLY A 192 -14.18 -3.69 -2.57
N GLY A 193 -14.28 -3.33 -3.85
CA GLY A 193 -15.53 -2.87 -4.49
C GLY A 193 -16.50 -4.03 -4.79
N GLU A 194 -17.72 -3.72 -5.21
CA GLU A 194 -18.71 -4.65 -5.82
C GLU A 194 -19.02 -5.99 -5.10
N GLY A 195 -18.62 -6.13 -3.82
CA GLY A 195 -18.98 -7.29 -3.00
C GLY A 195 -18.17 -8.56 -3.28
N HIS A 196 -16.97 -8.43 -3.87
CA HIS A 196 -16.09 -9.57 -4.15
C HIS A 196 -15.68 -10.34 -2.90
N LEU A 197 -15.56 -11.65 -3.05
CA LEU A 197 -15.19 -12.56 -1.98
C LEU A 197 -13.69 -12.89 -2.03
N VAL A 198 -13.08 -12.87 -0.85
CA VAL A 198 -11.74 -13.38 -0.61
C VAL A 198 -11.82 -14.47 0.44
N ASP A 199 -10.98 -15.50 0.31
CA ASP A 199 -10.66 -16.40 1.40
C ASP A 199 -9.56 -15.75 2.25
N GLY A 200 -9.88 -15.48 3.51
CA GLY A 200 -8.99 -14.83 4.46
C GLY A 200 -8.36 -15.85 5.38
N GLN A 201 -7.04 -15.81 5.49
CA GLN A 201 -6.28 -16.60 6.46
C GLN A 201 -5.47 -15.66 7.35
N CYS A 202 -5.19 -16.11 8.56
CA CYS A 202 -4.42 -15.37 9.55
C CYS A 202 -3.33 -16.28 10.10
N HIS A 203 -2.10 -15.76 10.06
CA HIS A 203 -0.93 -16.45 10.53
C HIS A 203 -0.24 -15.59 11.59
N ASP A 204 0.32 -16.20 12.62
CA ASP A 204 1.30 -15.50 13.46
C ASP A 204 2.49 -15.09 12.60
N LEU A 205 3.02 -13.88 12.81
CA LEU A 205 4.22 -13.45 12.10
C LEU A 205 5.42 -14.29 12.54
N HIS A 206 6.20 -14.73 11.56
CA HIS A 206 7.46 -15.41 11.83
C HIS A 206 8.41 -14.51 12.65
N ALA A 207 9.17 -15.13 13.56
CA ALA A 207 10.04 -14.41 14.50
C ALA A 207 11.06 -13.49 13.81
N SER A 208 11.63 -13.91 12.67
CA SER A 208 12.57 -13.09 11.90
C SER A 208 11.93 -11.80 11.37
N THR A 209 10.68 -11.88 10.92
CA THR A 209 9.92 -10.72 10.44
C THR A 209 9.56 -9.78 11.60
N LEU A 210 9.16 -10.33 12.75
CA LEU A 210 8.94 -9.54 13.97
C LEU A 210 10.21 -8.81 14.40
N GLU A 211 11.36 -9.51 14.40
CA GLU A 211 12.64 -8.90 14.72
C GLU A 211 12.97 -7.76 13.75
N LEU A 212 12.79 -7.97 12.44
CA LEU A 212 13.03 -6.94 11.42
C LEU A 212 12.14 -5.71 11.62
N LEU A 213 10.85 -5.90 11.91
CA LEU A 213 9.90 -4.80 12.20
C LEU A 213 10.21 -4.06 13.52
N GLN A 214 10.97 -4.69 14.42
CA GLN A 214 11.45 -4.12 15.69
C GLN A 214 12.82 -3.47 15.58
N LYS A 215 13.56 -3.67 14.48
CA LYS A 215 14.85 -3.00 14.30
C LYS A 215 14.66 -1.48 14.17
N PRO A 216 15.57 -0.67 14.76
CA PRO A 216 15.58 0.76 14.52
C PRO A 216 15.67 1.03 13.02
N ALA A 217 14.90 2.00 12.52
CA ALA A 217 15.01 2.40 11.11
C ALA A 217 16.41 2.94 10.80
N GLY A 218 17.13 3.45 11.81
CA GLY A 218 18.50 3.88 11.64
C GLY A 218 18.60 5.25 10.98
N LYS A 219 19.78 5.56 10.43
CA LYS A 219 19.99 6.76 9.60
C LYS A 219 19.51 6.57 8.16
N ASN A 220 19.48 5.31 7.71
CA ASN A 220 19.22 4.92 6.34
C ASN A 220 18.08 3.91 6.34
N PHE A 221 16.97 4.23 5.68
CA PHE A 221 15.82 3.34 5.61
C PHE A 221 15.03 3.53 4.33
N ALA A 222 14.23 2.53 3.98
CA ALA A 222 13.20 2.65 2.96
C ALA A 222 11.81 2.46 3.56
N THR A 223 10.84 3.20 3.03
CA THR A 223 9.42 2.94 3.30
C THR A 223 8.96 1.70 2.53
N ILE A 224 8.29 0.77 3.18
CA ILE A 224 7.65 -0.39 2.51
C ILE A 224 6.15 -0.19 2.29
N THR A 225 5.59 0.92 2.80
CA THR A 225 4.23 1.39 2.51
C THR A 225 4.25 2.88 2.14
N PRO A 226 3.19 3.42 1.53
CA PRO A 226 3.14 4.85 1.20
C PRO A 226 3.32 5.75 2.42
N GLY A 227 4.19 6.75 2.31
CA GLY A 227 4.47 7.74 3.35
C GLY A 227 3.54 8.94 3.24
N LEU A 228 2.76 9.21 4.30
CA LEU A 228 1.92 10.40 4.40
C LEU A 228 2.44 11.31 5.50
N TRP A 229 3.10 12.37 5.07
CA TRP A 229 3.72 13.35 5.95
C TRP A 229 3.09 14.72 5.78
N GLY A 230 3.38 15.60 6.74
CA GLY A 230 2.99 17.00 6.71
C GLY A 230 1.78 17.27 7.58
N SER A 231 1.03 18.30 7.20
CA SER A 231 -0.10 18.79 7.99
C SER A 231 -1.44 18.28 7.46
N ASN A 232 -2.50 18.66 8.15
CA ASN A 232 -3.85 18.43 7.64
C ASN A 232 -4.05 19.10 6.27
N ARG A 233 -3.38 20.22 5.99
CA ARG A 233 -3.56 21.00 4.76
C ARG A 233 -2.60 20.62 3.64
N LEU A 234 -1.35 20.29 3.97
CA LEU A 234 -0.28 20.08 3.01
C LEU A 234 0.34 18.69 3.15
N SER A 235 0.58 18.03 2.01
CA SER A 235 1.37 16.80 1.97
C SER A 235 2.84 17.17 1.72
N THR A 236 3.75 16.62 2.52
CA THR A 236 5.19 16.88 2.40
C THR A 236 5.96 15.57 2.20
N ARG A 237 7.27 15.67 1.87
CA ARG A 237 8.13 14.50 1.66
C ARG A 237 8.69 13.89 2.95
N TRP A 238 8.59 14.61 4.06
CA TRP A 238 9.03 14.20 5.39
C TRP A 238 8.18 14.91 6.46
N PRO A 239 8.19 14.45 7.72
CA PRO A 239 7.44 15.07 8.80
C PRO A 239 7.85 16.53 9.07
N MET A 240 6.85 17.39 9.32
CA MET A 240 7.02 18.81 9.61
C MET A 240 6.44 19.14 10.99
N GLN A 241 7.06 20.07 11.70
CA GLN A 241 6.52 20.69 12.90
C GLN A 241 5.54 21.83 12.54
N GLU A 242 4.83 22.34 13.54
CA GLU A 242 4.07 23.59 13.40
C GLU A 242 5.02 24.74 13.02
N GLY A 243 4.64 25.55 12.04
CA GLY A 243 5.50 26.61 11.47
C GLY A 243 6.41 26.15 10.33
N ASP A 244 6.10 25.02 9.68
CA ASP A 244 6.78 24.50 8.49
C ASP A 244 8.29 24.20 8.67
N GLN A 245 8.70 23.82 9.88
CA GLN A 245 10.06 23.36 10.16
C GLN A 245 10.19 21.83 10.00
N PRO A 246 11.15 21.31 9.22
CA PRO A 246 11.40 19.87 9.13
C PRO A 246 11.74 19.25 10.49
N ILE A 247 11.06 18.15 10.84
CA ILE A 247 11.42 17.36 12.04
C ILE A 247 12.74 16.62 11.81
N TRP A 248 12.93 16.12 10.59
CA TRP A 248 14.18 15.51 10.16
C TRP A 248 15.07 16.60 9.55
N PRO A 249 16.22 16.93 10.15
CA PRO A 249 17.10 17.98 9.63
C PRO A 249 17.86 17.48 8.39
N ASP A 250 17.82 18.28 7.31
CA ASP A 250 18.48 18.05 6.02
C ASP A 250 18.35 16.61 5.46
N PRO A 251 17.14 16.06 5.30
CA PRO A 251 16.97 14.70 4.81
C PRO A 251 17.38 14.62 3.34
N VAL A 252 18.19 13.63 2.99
CA VAL A 252 18.44 13.27 1.58
C VAL A 252 17.44 12.17 1.22
N VAL A 253 16.67 12.38 0.15
CA VAL A 253 15.55 11.51 -0.20
C VAL A 253 15.68 11.07 -1.65
N LEU A 254 15.64 9.76 -1.89
CA LEU A 254 15.50 9.17 -3.23
C LEU A 254 14.06 8.67 -3.40
N THR A 255 13.29 9.39 -4.23
CA THR A 255 11.86 9.16 -4.41
C THR A 255 11.45 9.36 -5.87
N GLU A 256 10.34 8.74 -6.25
CA GLU A 256 9.62 9.04 -7.48
C GLU A 256 8.54 10.13 -7.28
N ARG A 257 7.73 10.32 -8.33
CA ARG A 257 6.54 11.19 -8.30
C ARG A 257 5.59 10.75 -7.18
N PRO A 258 5.00 11.70 -6.44
CA PRO A 258 4.04 11.38 -5.41
C PRO A 258 2.78 10.72 -5.99
N GLN A 259 2.16 9.85 -5.21
CA GLN A 259 0.98 9.09 -5.61
C GLN A 259 -0.27 9.64 -4.93
N PRO A 260 -1.39 9.81 -5.67
CA PRO A 260 -2.67 10.15 -5.04
C PRO A 260 -3.07 9.12 -3.99
N TYR A 261 -3.38 9.59 -2.78
CA TYR A 261 -3.82 8.76 -1.68
C TYR A 261 -5.17 9.25 -1.16
N ARG A 262 -6.15 8.37 -1.20
CA ARG A 262 -7.52 8.62 -0.74
C ARG A 262 -8.17 7.31 -0.33
N TYR A 263 -9.04 7.35 0.67
CA TYR A 263 -9.74 6.17 1.19
C TYR A 263 -11.19 6.49 1.49
N ARG A 264 -12.02 5.44 1.60
CA ARG A 264 -13.42 5.55 2.00
C ARG A 264 -13.51 5.64 3.52
N LEU A 265 -14.32 6.56 4.02
CA LEU A 265 -14.59 6.75 5.46
C LEU A 265 -15.86 6.01 5.93
N GLY A 266 -16.58 5.35 5.01
CA GLY A 266 -17.91 4.80 5.30
C GLY A 266 -18.99 5.88 5.39
N GLY A 267 -20.12 5.53 6.02
CA GLY A 267 -21.31 6.38 6.21
C GLY A 267 -22.61 5.59 6.06
N THR A 268 -23.66 5.99 6.77
CA THR A 268 -25.02 5.45 6.62
C THR A 268 -25.83 6.31 5.62
N GLY A 269 -26.74 5.68 4.87
CA GLY A 269 -27.59 6.36 3.88
C GLY A 269 -26.88 6.76 2.58
N THR A 270 -27.29 7.89 1.99
CA THR A 270 -26.83 8.37 0.66
C THR A 270 -25.43 8.99 0.66
N GLY A 271 -24.81 9.19 1.84
CA GLY A 271 -23.54 9.89 1.99
C GLY A 271 -22.35 8.95 2.19
N ARG A 272 -21.91 8.21 1.15
CA ARG A 272 -20.59 7.55 1.18
C ARG A 272 -19.50 8.63 1.17
N ARG A 273 -18.80 8.84 2.29
CA ARG A 273 -17.79 9.89 2.42
C ARG A 273 -16.42 9.37 2.01
N LEU A 274 -15.71 10.16 1.21
CA LEU A 274 -14.31 9.95 0.90
C LEU A 274 -13.46 10.83 1.81
N SER A 275 -12.27 10.34 2.18
CA SER A 275 -11.26 11.14 2.86
C SER A 275 -10.86 12.36 2.02
N ARG A 276 -10.15 13.31 2.64
CA ARG A 276 -9.38 14.31 1.89
C ARG A 276 -8.38 13.58 0.98
N GLY A 277 -8.28 14.03 -0.28
CA GLY A 277 -7.25 13.55 -1.20
C GLY A 277 -5.88 14.10 -0.82
N ARG A 278 -4.87 13.24 -0.80
CA ARG A 278 -3.49 13.57 -0.46
C ARG A 278 -2.54 13.09 -1.55
N TYR A 279 -1.29 13.54 -1.44
CA TYR A 279 -0.19 13.01 -2.22
C TYR A 279 0.75 12.29 -1.26
N ALA A 280 0.80 10.96 -1.35
CA ALA A 280 1.73 10.15 -0.59
C ALA A 280 3.08 10.09 -1.30
N VAL A 281 4.15 10.04 -0.52
CA VAL A 281 5.43 9.54 -0.97
C VAL A 281 5.26 8.04 -1.28
N PRO A 282 5.67 7.55 -2.47
CA PRO A 282 5.50 6.15 -2.83
C PRO A 282 6.25 5.21 -1.87
N ALA A 283 5.79 3.96 -1.78
CA ALA A 283 6.59 2.90 -1.16
C ALA A 283 7.87 2.65 -1.98
N GLY A 284 8.92 2.22 -1.32
CA GLY A 284 10.28 2.09 -1.84
C GLY A 284 11.13 3.36 -1.66
N THR A 285 10.55 4.49 -1.23
CA THR A 285 11.33 5.72 -1.04
C THR A 285 12.40 5.55 0.03
N VAL A 286 13.62 5.98 -0.29
CA VAL A 286 14.79 5.88 0.58
C VAL A 286 15.08 7.22 1.23
N TYR A 287 15.35 7.19 2.53
CA TYR A 287 15.74 8.33 3.34
C TYR A 287 17.12 8.11 3.95
N VAL A 288 17.96 9.15 3.90
CA VAL A 288 19.25 9.25 4.57
C VAL A 288 19.21 10.47 5.49
N LEU A 289 19.38 10.23 6.79
CA LEU A 289 19.22 11.22 7.85
C LEU A 289 20.53 11.42 8.62
N GLN A 290 20.69 12.61 9.21
CA GLN A 290 21.82 12.89 10.10
C GLN A 290 21.76 12.11 11.42
N LYS A 291 20.54 11.93 11.94
CA LYS A 291 20.27 11.25 13.22
C LYS A 291 19.55 9.93 12.97
N SER A 292 19.92 8.93 13.77
CA SER A 292 19.26 7.63 13.74
C SER A 292 17.83 7.75 14.26
N LEU A 293 16.90 7.04 13.62
CA LEU A 293 15.53 6.90 14.11
C LEU A 293 15.31 5.54 14.78
N ASP A 294 14.43 5.56 15.76
CA ASP A 294 13.90 4.38 16.43
C ASP A 294 13.06 3.51 15.47
N PRO A 295 12.60 2.31 15.88
CA PRO A 295 11.72 1.49 15.06
C PRO A 295 10.43 2.22 14.70
N TRP A 296 9.90 2.01 13.50
CA TRP A 296 8.75 2.78 12.99
C TRP A 296 7.53 2.81 13.94
N HIS A 297 7.27 1.70 14.63
CA HIS A 297 6.10 1.59 15.51
C HIS A 297 6.16 2.54 16.71
N THR A 298 7.35 3.04 17.09
CA THR A 298 7.53 4.01 18.19
C THR A 298 7.42 5.47 17.73
N TRP A 299 7.40 5.74 16.41
CA TRP A 299 7.42 7.11 15.90
C TRP A 299 6.21 7.94 16.37
N PRO A 300 6.36 9.23 16.69
CA PRO A 300 5.26 10.05 17.19
C PRO A 300 4.08 10.12 16.21
N GLU A 301 2.83 9.97 16.70
CA GLU A 301 1.63 10.16 15.88
C GLU A 301 1.55 11.58 15.30
N THR A 302 2.21 12.56 15.92
CA THR A 302 2.27 13.95 15.45
C THR A 302 3.02 14.13 14.13
N TRP A 303 3.78 13.13 13.67
CA TRP A 303 4.47 13.17 12.38
C TRP A 303 3.54 12.96 11.20
N PHE A 304 2.32 12.49 11.47
CA PHE A 304 1.32 12.14 10.48
C PHE A 304 0.17 13.15 10.52
N PRO A 305 -0.47 13.46 9.38
CA PRO A 305 -1.70 14.23 9.36
C PRO A 305 -2.80 13.61 10.24
N LYS A 306 -3.50 14.46 11.00
CA LYS A 306 -4.58 14.09 11.91
C LYS A 306 -5.94 14.39 11.29
N GLU A 307 -6.49 13.46 10.52
CA GLU A 307 -7.81 13.60 9.89
C GLU A 307 -8.62 12.30 9.95
N GLY A 308 -9.52 12.21 10.93
CA GLY A 308 -10.31 11.00 11.16
C GLY A 308 -9.45 9.89 11.77
N TYR A 309 -9.34 8.75 11.07
CA TYR A 309 -8.51 7.62 11.51
C TYR A 309 -7.01 7.94 11.44
N SER A 310 -6.24 7.33 12.35
CA SER A 310 -4.79 7.52 12.41
C SER A 310 -4.11 6.87 11.20
N LEU A 311 -3.46 7.68 10.36
CA LEU A 311 -2.69 7.21 9.21
C LEU A 311 -1.51 6.32 9.65
N LYS A 312 -0.93 6.61 10.82
CA LYS A 312 0.08 5.72 11.43
C LYS A 312 -0.51 4.34 11.72
N ARG A 313 -1.74 4.26 12.23
CA ARG A 313 -2.41 2.96 12.48
C ARG A 313 -2.78 2.23 11.21
N TRP A 314 -2.89 2.91 10.08
CA TRP A 314 -2.93 2.26 8.76
C TRP A 314 -1.55 2.06 8.13
N GLY A 315 -0.51 2.04 8.96
CA GLY A 315 0.80 1.59 8.53
C GLY A 315 1.48 2.55 7.58
N CYS A 316 1.00 3.79 7.43
CA CYS A 316 1.59 4.76 6.51
C CYS A 316 3.03 5.04 6.91
N GLY A 317 3.92 5.06 5.92
CA GLY A 317 5.35 5.26 6.10
C GLY A 317 6.05 4.18 6.92
N LEU A 318 5.47 2.98 7.04
CA LEU A 318 6.14 1.82 7.62
C LEU A 318 7.50 1.67 6.94
N SER A 319 8.56 1.68 7.75
CA SER A 319 9.94 1.79 7.27
C SER A 319 10.80 0.71 7.87
N LEU A 320 11.74 0.21 7.07
CA LEU A 320 12.71 -0.79 7.46
C LEU A 320 14.14 -0.28 7.19
N PRO A 321 15.12 -0.63 8.03
CA PRO A 321 16.49 -0.14 7.90
C PRO A 321 17.18 -0.64 6.63
N LEU A 322 18.06 0.18 6.06
CA LEU A 322 18.96 -0.17 4.96
C LEU A 322 20.40 -0.09 5.47
N PRO A 323 20.91 -1.14 6.13
CA PRO A 323 22.23 -1.10 6.77
C PRO A 323 23.38 -0.88 5.79
N ASN A 324 23.23 -1.34 4.54
CA ASN A 324 24.28 -1.34 3.52
C ASN A 324 24.30 -0.05 2.65
N LEU A 325 23.63 1.02 3.06
CA LEU A 325 23.51 2.26 2.26
C LEU A 325 24.72 3.22 2.39
N ASN A 326 25.66 2.93 3.29
CA ASN A 326 26.87 3.75 3.54
C ASN A 326 28.14 3.09 3.02
#